data_AF-A0A835CNE7-F1
#
_entry.id   AF-A0A835CNE7-F1
#
_cell.length_a   1.000
_cell.length_b   1.000
_cell.length_c   1.000
_cell.angle_alpha   90.00
_cell.angle_beta   90.00
_cell.angle_gamma   90.00
#
_symmetry.space_group_name_H-M   'P 1'
#
loop_
_entity.id
_entity.type
_entity.pdbx_description
1 polymer ?
#
loop_
_entity_poly.entity_id
_entity_poly.type
_entity_poly.pdbx_seq_one_letter_code
_entity_poly.pdbx_strand_id
1 'polypeptide(L)'
;MSDKIHKNNSKQSIENLDMAIKLILNNIDSYSYDACCGCINGLLLFTKVKLYYCDYDGAVNILKKLLDNVDSTNATAHLLMAQIFINQGNYQSASQTDALMNEAKQIFSSTIEESRIKISRAELSLDMDKIDRSIKYLSDIKPNEPYYLEGHKKLTEIHLNIIKC
;
A
#
# COMPACT_ATOMS: atom_id res chain seq x y z
N MET A 1 -37.50 13.37 18.81
CA MET A 1 -37.90 13.28 17.38
C MET A 1 -36.75 13.66 16.45
N SER A 2 -36.03 14.75 16.76
CA SER A 2 -34.93 15.32 15.97
C SER A 2 -33.69 14.41 15.80
N ASP A 3 -33.30 13.66 16.84
CA ASP A 3 -32.12 12.78 16.78
C ASP A 3 -32.28 11.57 15.83
N LYS A 4 -33.51 11.07 15.68
CA LYS A 4 -33.82 9.97 14.73
C LYS A 4 -33.74 10.45 13.28
N ILE A 5 -34.17 11.69 13.00
CA ILE A 5 -34.13 12.29 11.67
C ILE A 5 -32.67 12.59 11.28
N HIS A 6 -31.87 13.09 12.21
CA HIS A 6 -30.45 13.39 11.97
C HIS A 6 -29.62 12.14 11.68
N LYS A 7 -29.86 11.03 12.42
CA LYS A 7 -29.23 9.72 12.17
C LYS A 7 -29.64 9.08 10.84
N ASN A 8 -30.89 9.27 10.43
CA ASN A 8 -31.41 8.71 9.18
C ASN A 8 -30.85 9.47 7.97
N ASN A 9 -30.75 10.80 8.06
CA ASN A 9 -30.13 11.62 7.03
C ASN A 9 -28.64 11.31 6.88
N SER A 10 -27.89 11.15 7.98
CA SER A 10 -26.48 10.75 7.90
C SER A 10 -26.28 9.36 7.29
N LYS A 11 -27.18 8.41 7.59
CA LYS A 11 -27.13 7.06 7.01
C LYS A 11 -27.37 7.09 5.50
N GLN A 12 -28.36 7.87 5.06
CA GLN A 12 -28.64 8.07 3.63
C GLN A 12 -27.49 8.78 2.91
N SER A 13 -26.84 9.75 3.53
CA SER A 13 -25.67 10.42 2.96
C SER A 13 -24.49 9.45 2.77
N ILE A 14 -24.27 8.53 3.71
CA ILE A 14 -23.24 7.49 3.62
C ILE A 14 -23.56 6.51 2.48
N GLU A 15 -24.80 6.04 2.37
CA GLU A 15 -25.23 5.16 1.26
C GLU A 15 -25.09 5.83 -0.11
N ASN A 16 -25.42 7.12 -0.21
CA ASN A 16 -25.25 7.87 -1.45
C ASN A 16 -23.77 8.03 -1.84
N LEU A 17 -22.88 8.20 -0.85
CA LEU A 17 -21.43 8.27 -1.06
C LEU A 17 -20.87 6.92 -1.53
N ASP A 18 -21.30 5.82 -0.90
CA ASP A 18 -20.94 4.46 -1.29
C ASP A 18 -21.37 4.14 -2.72
N MET A 19 -22.58 4.54 -3.11
CA MET A 19 -23.10 4.35 -4.46
C MET A 19 -22.36 5.18 -5.51
N ALA A 20 -22.03 6.44 -5.18
CA ALA A 20 -21.22 7.30 -6.05
C ALA A 20 -19.81 6.73 -6.25
N ILE A 21 -19.20 6.17 -5.19
CA ILE A 21 -17.86 5.59 -5.29
C ILE A 21 -17.89 4.28 -6.07
N LYS A 22 -18.90 3.43 -5.91
CA LYS A 22 -19.11 2.25 -6.76
C LYS A 22 -19.26 2.61 -8.25
N LEU A 23 -19.98 3.68 -8.55
CA LEU A 23 -20.10 4.19 -9.93
C LEU A 23 -18.76 4.69 -10.49
N ILE A 24 -17.97 5.41 -9.68
CA ILE A 24 -16.62 5.85 -10.07
C ILE A 24 -15.72 4.62 -10.29
N LEU A 25 -15.79 3.62 -9.41
CA LEU A 25 -15.01 2.40 -9.51
C LEU A 25 -15.29 1.63 -10.81
N ASN A 26 -16.57 1.43 -11.14
CA ASN A 26 -16.99 0.74 -12.36
C ASN A 26 -16.55 1.47 -13.63
N ASN A 27 -16.59 2.81 -13.64
CA ASN A 27 -16.12 3.59 -14.78
C ASN A 27 -14.61 3.45 -14.96
N ILE A 28 -13.83 3.44 -13.88
CA ILE A 28 -12.36 3.31 -13.95
C ILE A 28 -11.94 1.88 -14.32
N ASP A 29 -12.69 0.84 -13.91
CA ASP A 29 -12.43 -0.55 -14.32
C ASP A 29 -12.40 -0.72 -15.85
N SER A 30 -13.23 0.05 -16.57
CA SER A 30 -13.24 0.08 -18.05
C SER A 30 -11.94 0.63 -18.67
N TYR A 31 -11.26 1.55 -17.99
CA TYR A 31 -9.98 2.13 -18.40
C TYR A 31 -8.77 1.29 -17.98
N SER A 32 -8.95 0.29 -17.10
CA SER A 32 -7.85 -0.61 -16.68
C SER A 32 -7.50 -1.68 -17.73
N TYR A 33 -8.33 -1.83 -18.77
CA TYR A 33 -8.11 -2.81 -19.85
C TYR A 33 -7.00 -2.40 -20.82
N ASP A 34 -6.77 -1.10 -21.00
CA ASP A 34 -5.69 -0.55 -21.83
C ASP A 34 -4.57 -0.01 -20.92
N ALA A 35 -3.83 -0.92 -20.30
CA ALA A 35 -2.70 -0.58 -19.45
C ALA A 35 -1.58 0.08 -20.28
N CYS A 36 -1.67 1.39 -20.48
CA CYS A 36 -0.61 2.19 -21.09
C CYS A 36 0.34 2.73 -20.01
N CYS A 37 1.64 2.80 -20.34
CA CYS A 37 2.70 3.31 -19.45
C CYS A 37 2.45 4.72 -18.89
N GLY A 38 1.58 5.52 -19.53
CA GLY A 38 1.21 6.86 -19.06
C GLY A 38 0.29 6.93 -17.84
N CYS A 39 -0.34 5.83 -17.41
CA CYS A 39 -1.39 5.84 -16.38
C CYS A 39 -1.03 5.11 -15.08
N ILE A 40 0.24 4.75 -14.85
CA ILE A 40 0.69 3.98 -13.66
C ILE A 40 0.18 4.57 -12.34
N ASN A 41 0.33 5.89 -12.14
CA ASN A 41 -0.13 6.55 -10.92
C ASN A 41 -1.66 6.47 -10.73
N GLY A 42 -2.41 6.55 -11.83
CA GLY A 42 -3.87 6.39 -11.80
C GLY A 42 -4.27 4.97 -11.41
N LEU A 43 -3.59 3.96 -11.97
CA LEU A 43 -3.80 2.56 -11.61
C LEU A 43 -3.44 2.28 -10.15
N LEU A 44 -2.31 2.77 -9.65
CA LEU A 44 -1.89 2.62 -8.25
C LEU A 44 -2.88 3.29 -7.28
N LEU A 45 -3.38 4.48 -7.63
CA LEU A 45 -4.40 5.16 -6.82
C LEU A 45 -5.72 4.39 -6.83
N PHE A 46 -6.12 3.86 -7.99
CA PHE A 46 -7.31 3.06 -8.13
C PHE A 46 -7.25 1.76 -7.33
N THR A 47 -6.11 1.07 -7.36
CA THR A 47 -5.83 -0.08 -6.49
C THR A 47 -5.97 0.27 -5.02
N LYS A 48 -5.46 1.43 -4.57
CA LYS A 48 -5.65 1.87 -3.17
C LYS A 48 -7.13 2.06 -2.84
N VAL A 49 -7.91 2.64 -3.74
CA VAL A 49 -9.36 2.76 -3.54
C VAL A 49 -9.98 1.38 -3.41
N LYS A 50 -9.71 0.44 -4.33
CA LYS A 50 -10.24 -0.94 -4.22
C LYS A 50 -9.83 -1.64 -2.91
N LEU A 51 -8.60 -1.42 -2.43
CA LEU A 51 -8.13 -1.91 -1.13
C LEU A 51 -8.99 -1.36 0.03
N TYR A 52 -9.34 -0.07 0.03
CA TYR A 52 -10.25 0.52 1.02
C TYR A 52 -11.65 -0.10 1.00
N TYR A 53 -12.12 -0.53 -0.18
CA TYR A 53 -13.40 -1.23 -0.34
C TYR A 53 -13.33 -2.74 -0.11
N CYS A 54 -12.16 -3.25 0.30
CA CYS A 54 -11.88 -4.67 0.43
C CYS A 54 -12.11 -5.49 -0.85
N ASP A 55 -12.12 -4.84 -2.02
CA ASP A 55 -12.11 -5.51 -3.33
C ASP A 55 -10.69 -5.97 -3.67
N TYR A 56 -10.23 -6.97 -2.93
CA TYR A 56 -8.87 -7.48 -3.02
C TYR A 56 -8.60 -8.18 -4.35
N ASP A 57 -9.56 -8.94 -4.88
CA ASP A 57 -9.40 -9.67 -6.14
C ASP A 57 -9.28 -8.71 -7.34
N GLY A 58 -10.12 -7.66 -7.38
CA GLY A 58 -10.03 -6.60 -8.37
C GLY A 58 -8.70 -5.86 -8.28
N ALA A 59 -8.28 -5.51 -7.06
CA ALA A 59 -7.01 -4.83 -6.81
C ALA A 59 -5.80 -5.66 -7.25
N VAL A 60 -5.77 -6.96 -6.92
CA VAL A 60 -4.70 -7.88 -7.30
C VAL A 60 -4.63 -8.05 -8.82
N ASN A 61 -5.76 -8.18 -9.50
CA ASN A 61 -5.77 -8.30 -10.97
C ASN A 61 -5.18 -7.07 -11.67
N ILE A 62 -5.47 -5.87 -11.18
CA ILE A 62 -4.88 -4.63 -11.72
C ILE A 62 -3.37 -4.62 -11.50
N LEU A 63 -2.93 -4.94 -10.28
CA LEU A 63 -1.49 -4.97 -9.95
C LEU A 63 -0.73 -6.02 -10.76
N LYS A 64 -1.30 -7.21 -10.95
CA LYS A 64 -0.73 -8.26 -11.82
C LYS A 64 -0.58 -7.75 -13.25
N LYS A 65 -1.64 -7.17 -13.83
CA LYS A 65 -1.57 -6.61 -15.19
C LYS A 65 -0.50 -5.52 -15.32
N LEU A 66 -0.35 -4.66 -14.31
CA LEU A 66 0.68 -3.62 -14.28
C LEU A 66 2.08 -4.24 -14.25
N LEU A 67 2.32 -5.22 -13.37
CA LEU A 67 3.61 -5.89 -13.23
C LEU A 67 3.97 -6.73 -14.47
N ASP A 68 2.99 -7.41 -15.07
CA ASP A 68 3.23 -8.30 -16.21
C ASP A 68 3.42 -7.53 -17.53
N ASN A 69 2.72 -6.41 -17.74
CA ASN A 69 2.65 -5.75 -19.05
C ASN A 69 3.31 -4.36 -19.11
N VAL A 70 3.52 -3.69 -17.96
CA VAL A 70 3.99 -2.29 -17.94
C VAL A 70 5.35 -2.17 -17.28
N ASP A 71 5.45 -2.60 -16.02
CA ASP A 71 6.68 -2.48 -15.23
C ASP A 71 6.69 -3.54 -14.12
N SER A 72 7.41 -4.64 -14.37
CA SER A 72 7.59 -5.74 -13.41
C SER A 72 8.39 -5.35 -12.17
N THR A 73 9.09 -4.22 -12.23
CA THR A 73 9.96 -3.74 -11.16
C THR A 73 9.28 -2.68 -10.29
N ASN A 74 8.02 -2.36 -10.54
CA ASN A 74 7.30 -1.31 -9.83
C ASN A 74 7.17 -1.59 -8.32
N ALA A 75 7.99 -0.93 -7.52
CA ALA A 75 8.03 -1.10 -6.06
C ALA A 75 6.67 -0.82 -5.39
N THR A 76 5.95 0.20 -5.84
CA THR A 76 4.68 0.57 -5.23
C THR A 76 3.61 -0.50 -5.48
N ALA A 77 3.61 -1.11 -6.67
CA ALA A 77 2.71 -2.20 -7.00
C ALA A 77 2.98 -3.44 -6.12
N HIS A 78 4.25 -3.82 -5.94
CA HIS A 78 4.64 -4.91 -5.04
C HIS A 78 4.24 -4.64 -3.58
N LEU A 79 4.45 -3.42 -3.07
CA LEU A 79 4.00 -3.04 -1.71
C LEU A 79 2.48 -3.18 -1.55
N LEU A 80 1.70 -2.69 -2.53
CA LEU A 80 0.25 -2.79 -2.48
C LEU A 80 -0.22 -4.25 -2.54
N MET A 81 0.41 -5.11 -3.36
CA MET A 81 0.09 -6.55 -3.37
C MET A 81 0.35 -7.20 -2.01
N ALA A 82 1.51 -6.92 -1.41
CA ALA A 82 1.86 -7.48 -0.11
C ALA A 82 0.89 -7.02 0.98
N GLN A 83 0.47 -5.75 0.97
CA GLN A 83 -0.55 -5.23 1.90
C GLN A 83 -1.92 -5.88 1.69
N ILE A 84 -2.34 -6.10 0.44
CA ILE A 84 -3.59 -6.83 0.15
C ILE A 84 -3.53 -8.25 0.76
N PHE A 85 -2.42 -8.96 0.55
CA PHE A 85 -2.28 -10.31 1.08
C PHE A 85 -2.26 -10.35 2.61
N ILE A 86 -1.66 -9.36 3.27
CA ILE A 86 -1.74 -9.21 4.74
C ILE A 86 -3.17 -8.99 5.19
N ASN A 87 -3.92 -8.09 4.54
CA ASN A 87 -5.31 -7.83 4.87
C ASN A 87 -6.23 -9.06 4.66
N GLN A 88 -5.86 -9.95 3.74
CA GLN A 88 -6.52 -11.25 3.55
C GLN A 88 -6.06 -12.33 4.53
N GLY A 89 -5.07 -12.06 5.39
CA GLY A 89 -4.42 -13.05 6.26
C GLY A 89 -3.51 -14.04 5.53
N ASN A 90 -3.22 -13.82 4.25
CA ASN A 90 -2.34 -14.65 3.43
C ASN A 90 -0.87 -14.19 3.55
N TYR A 91 -0.27 -14.45 4.71
CA TYR A 91 1.11 -14.05 4.99
C TYR A 91 2.17 -14.75 4.11
N GLN A 92 1.85 -15.91 3.54
CA GLN A 92 2.76 -16.62 2.64
C GLN A 92 2.96 -15.85 1.33
N SER A 93 1.85 -15.45 0.68
CA SER A 93 1.90 -14.65 -0.52
C SER A 93 2.50 -13.26 -0.25
N ALA A 94 2.17 -12.63 0.88
CA ALA A 94 2.82 -11.38 1.30
C ALA A 94 4.35 -11.51 1.41
N SER A 95 4.83 -12.62 2.00
CA SER A 95 6.27 -12.86 2.14
C SER A 95 6.96 -13.14 0.80
N GLN A 96 6.28 -13.76 -0.16
CA GLN A 96 6.81 -13.95 -1.52
C GLN A 96 6.95 -12.62 -2.25
N THR A 97 5.96 -11.73 -2.12
CA THR A 97 6.02 -10.39 -2.70
C THR A 97 7.16 -9.56 -2.07
N ASP A 98 7.35 -9.63 -0.75
CA ASP A 98 8.49 -8.96 -0.08
C ASP A 98 9.86 -9.50 -0.56
N ALA A 99 9.94 -10.79 -0.92
CA ALA A 99 11.16 -11.37 -1.49
C ALA A 99 11.43 -10.84 -2.91
N LEU A 100 10.43 -10.80 -3.79
CA LEU A 100 10.57 -10.21 -5.13
C LEU A 100 11.00 -8.73 -5.05
N MET A 101 10.48 -8.01 -4.07
CA MET A 101 10.86 -6.62 -3.82
C MET A 101 12.30 -6.46 -3.31
N ASN A 102 12.84 -7.44 -2.58
CA ASN A 102 14.26 -7.45 -2.20
C ASN A 102 15.17 -7.56 -3.41
N GLU A 103 14.77 -8.31 -4.43
CA GLU A 103 15.52 -8.45 -5.67
C GLU A 103 15.49 -7.14 -6.47
N ALA A 104 14.33 -6.48 -6.53
CA ALA A 104 14.17 -5.18 -7.18
C ALA A 104 14.89 -4.02 -6.46
N LYS A 105 15.33 -4.20 -5.20
CA LYS A 105 16.03 -3.16 -4.40
C LYS A 105 17.24 -2.56 -5.13
N GLN A 106 17.97 -3.36 -5.92
CA GLN A 106 19.13 -2.88 -6.66
C GLN A 106 18.77 -1.77 -7.67
N ILE A 107 17.56 -1.81 -8.22
CA ILE A 107 17.07 -0.86 -9.24
C ILE A 107 16.74 0.49 -8.60
N PHE A 108 16.23 0.47 -7.37
CA PHE A 108 15.92 1.70 -6.61
C PHE A 108 17.13 2.26 -5.88
N SER A 109 18.23 1.50 -5.80
CA SER A 109 19.44 1.96 -5.13
C SER A 109 19.88 3.29 -5.75
N SER A 110 20.10 4.31 -4.91
CA SER A 110 20.46 5.68 -5.33
C SER A 110 19.32 6.58 -5.84
N THR A 111 18.06 6.12 -5.80
CA THR A 111 16.89 6.97 -6.12
C THR A 111 16.28 7.56 -4.85
N ILE A 112 15.58 8.69 -4.97
CA ILE A 112 14.81 9.28 -3.86
C ILE A 112 13.71 8.33 -3.33
N GLU A 113 13.33 7.35 -4.15
CA GLU A 113 12.30 6.36 -3.87
C GLU A 113 12.80 5.28 -2.91
N GLU A 114 14.12 5.08 -2.81
CA GLU A 114 14.74 4.04 -1.98
C GLU A 114 14.32 4.16 -0.51
N SER A 115 14.39 5.38 0.05
CA SER A 115 14.09 5.63 1.46
C SER A 115 12.60 5.55 1.76
N ARG A 116 11.75 6.01 0.84
CA ARG A 116 10.28 5.83 0.96
C ARG A 116 9.92 4.35 0.95
N ILE A 117 10.54 3.57 0.06
CA ILE A 117 10.37 2.12 -0.01
C ILE A 117 10.82 1.46 1.30
N LYS A 118 11.98 1.84 1.85
CA LYS A 118 12.45 1.31 3.15
C LYS A 118 11.42 1.54 4.26
N ILE A 119 10.82 2.74 4.34
CA ILE A 119 9.78 3.06 5.32
C ILE A 119 8.54 2.16 5.11
N SER A 120 8.00 2.08 3.89
CA SER A 120 6.81 1.25 3.63
C SER A 120 7.05 -0.24 3.90
N ARG A 121 8.27 -0.74 3.64
CA ARG A 121 8.65 -2.12 3.96
C ARG A 121 8.79 -2.35 5.47
N ALA A 122 9.21 -1.34 6.20
CA ALA A 122 9.25 -1.39 7.65
C ALA A 122 7.85 -1.46 8.26
N GLU A 123 6.90 -0.68 7.74
CA GLU A 123 5.48 -0.73 8.13
C GLU A 123 4.88 -2.10 7.83
N LEU A 124 5.08 -2.59 6.61
CA LEU A 124 4.63 -3.92 6.22
C LEU A 124 5.22 -5.02 7.11
N SER A 125 6.48 -4.88 7.51
CA SER A 125 7.12 -5.83 8.43
C SER A 125 6.50 -5.79 9.82
N LEU A 126 6.08 -4.61 10.30
CA LEU A 126 5.35 -4.50 11.58
C LEU A 126 3.98 -5.17 11.49
N ASP A 127 3.25 -4.98 10.39
CA ASP A 127 1.95 -5.63 10.17
C ASP A 127 2.06 -7.17 10.14
N MET A 128 3.24 -7.70 9.81
CA MET A 128 3.56 -9.12 9.85
C MET A 128 4.20 -9.59 11.18
N ASP A 129 4.26 -8.76 12.22
CA ASP A 129 4.96 -9.01 13.48
C ASP A 129 6.47 -9.30 13.34
N LYS A 130 7.09 -8.87 12.23
CA LYS A 130 8.53 -9.03 11.94
C LYS A 130 9.31 -7.78 12.36
N ILE A 131 9.33 -7.51 13.67
CA ILE A 131 9.93 -6.30 14.25
C ILE A 131 11.40 -6.12 13.86
N ASP A 132 12.21 -7.18 13.91
CA ASP A 132 13.64 -7.12 13.57
C ASP A 132 13.89 -6.63 12.13
N ARG A 133 13.04 -7.06 11.19
CA ARG A 133 13.14 -6.62 9.80
C ARG A 133 12.75 -5.15 9.67
N SER A 134 11.73 -4.72 10.40
CA SER A 134 11.31 -3.32 10.43
C SER A 134 12.45 -2.40 10.90
N ILE A 135 13.09 -2.76 12.01
CA ILE A 135 14.25 -2.03 12.56
C ILE A 135 15.40 -1.99 11.55
N LYS A 136 15.69 -3.12 10.91
CA LYS A 136 16.72 -3.18 9.86
C LYS A 136 16.43 -2.21 8.71
N TYR A 137 15.19 -2.20 8.19
CA TYR A 137 14.83 -1.32 7.09
C TYR A 137 14.92 0.18 7.47
N LEU A 138 14.50 0.55 8.68
CA LEU A 138 14.55 1.94 9.15
C LEU A 138 15.96 2.42 9.51
N SER A 139 16.81 1.53 10.03
CA SER A 139 18.21 1.85 10.35
C SER A 139 19.11 1.97 9.10
N ASP A 140 18.72 1.32 7.99
CA ASP A 140 19.39 1.44 6.69
C ASP A 140 19.18 2.82 6.00
N ILE A 141 18.36 3.73 6.56
CA ILE A 141 18.11 5.07 6.00
C ILE A 141 19.18 6.04 6.53
N LYS A 142 19.94 6.66 5.63
CA LYS A 142 21.09 7.53 5.99
C LYS A 142 20.70 9.01 6.17
N PRO A 143 21.46 9.81 6.95
CA PRO A 143 21.15 11.23 7.20
C PRO A 143 21.04 12.12 5.96
N ASN A 144 21.69 11.75 4.86
CA ASN A 144 21.66 12.46 3.59
C ASN A 144 20.57 11.97 2.63
N GLU A 145 19.82 10.94 3.00
CA GLU A 145 18.72 10.40 2.21
C GLU A 145 17.40 11.15 2.51
N PRO A 146 16.51 11.29 1.51
CA PRO A 146 15.15 11.79 1.73
C PRO A 146 14.42 10.95 2.81
N TYR A 147 13.48 11.56 3.53
CA TYR A 147 12.68 10.89 4.57
C TYR A 147 13.46 10.34 5.78
N TYR A 148 14.75 10.66 5.95
CA TYR A 148 15.54 10.25 7.12
C TYR A 148 14.85 10.56 8.46
N LEU A 149 14.34 11.78 8.62
CA LEU A 149 13.65 12.20 9.85
C LEU A 149 12.42 11.35 10.15
N GLU A 150 11.63 11.04 9.11
CA GLU A 150 10.42 10.24 9.25
C GLU A 150 10.77 8.78 9.61
N GLY A 151 11.76 8.20 8.92
CA GLY A 151 12.23 6.84 9.20
C GLY A 151 12.77 6.70 10.63
N HIS A 152 13.59 7.64 11.09
CA HIS A 152 14.13 7.60 12.45
C HIS A 152 13.12 7.95 13.54
N LYS A 153 12.11 8.77 13.24
CA LYS A 153 10.97 8.97 14.14
C LYS A 153 10.25 7.63 14.40
N LYS A 154 9.90 6.89 13.32
CA LYS A 154 9.27 5.56 13.44
C LYS A 154 10.17 4.57 14.17
N LEU A 155 11.48 4.57 13.89
CA LEU A 155 12.44 3.71 14.60
C LEU A 155 12.45 3.98 16.11
N THR A 156 12.37 5.25 16.49
CA THR A 156 12.30 5.65 17.90
C THR A 156 10.99 5.20 18.53
N GLU A 157 9.86 5.37 17.84
CA GLU A 157 8.55 4.90 18.29
C GLU A 157 8.52 3.38 18.53
N ILE A 158 9.13 2.59 17.64
CA ILE A 158 9.27 1.13 17.82
C ILE A 158 10.07 0.82 19.09
N HIS A 159 11.24 1.44 19.27
CA HIS A 159 12.07 1.20 20.47
C HIS A 159 11.39 1.64 21.77
N LEU A 160 10.59 2.70 21.72
CA LEU A 160 9.88 3.22 22.88
C LEU A 160 8.66 2.38 23.25
N ASN A 161 7.90 1.91 22.26
CA ASN A 161 6.59 1.28 22.49
C ASN A 161 6.61 -0.24 22.44
N ILE A 162 7.55 -0.85 21.70
CA ILE A 162 7.54 -2.29 21.40
C ILE A 162 8.67 -3.02 22.15
N ILE A 163 9.85 -2.39 22.33
CA ILE A 163 11.02 -3.05 22.94
C ILE A 163 11.13 -2.83 24.46
N LYS A 164 10.43 -1.83 25.02
CA LYS A 164 10.52 -1.48 26.46
C LYS A 164 9.45 -2.11 27.37
N CYS A 165 8.70 -3.11 26.89
CA CYS A 165 7.81 -3.95 27.70
C CYS A 165 8.35 -5.38 27.76
#